data_AF-A0A511QHT0-F1
#
_entry.id   AF-A0A511QHT0-F1
#
_cell.length_a   1.000
_cell.length_b   1.000
_cell.length_c   1.000
_cell.angle_alpha   90.00
_cell.angle_beta   90.00
_cell.angle_gamma   90.00
#
_symmetry.space_group_name_H-M   'P 1'
#
loop_
_entity.id
_entity.type
_entity.pdbx_description
1 polymer ?
#
loop_
_entity_poly.entity_id
_entity_poly.type
_entity_poly.pdbx_seq_one_letter_code
_entity_poly.pdbx_strand_id
1 'polypeptide(L)'
;MRIKYPRTPHLPWSPGATPDDIHQSHLQNFIGKQIVVTEKMDGENTTFYHDYIHARSIDSRFHVSRAWVKALQAESGYLIPKGWRICGDILPTLQPFLCDVWLEWQWQNLLDC
;
A
#
# COMPACT_ATOMS: atom_id res chain seq x y z
N MET A 1 1.20 -13.59 -10.09
CA MET A 1 1.27 -12.34 -10.90
C MET A 1 1.57 -11.19 -9.96
N ARG A 2 2.46 -10.26 -10.32
CA ARG A 2 2.81 -9.10 -9.47
C ARG A 2 1.79 -7.99 -9.74
N ILE A 3 0.98 -7.65 -8.75
CA ILE A 3 -0.09 -6.66 -8.89
C ILE A 3 0.42 -5.34 -8.31
N LYS A 4 0.42 -4.27 -9.12
CA LYS A 4 0.76 -2.93 -8.63
C LYS A 4 -0.34 -2.46 -7.68
N TYR A 5 0.07 -1.92 -6.53
CA TYR A 5 -0.86 -1.24 -5.64
C TYR A 5 -1.55 -0.06 -6.36
N PRO A 6 -2.88 0.12 -6.23
CA PRO A 6 -3.62 1.20 -6.91
C PRO A 6 -3.14 2.59 -6.46
N ARG A 7 -3.34 3.61 -7.29
CA ARG A 7 -3.06 5.00 -6.89
C ARG A 7 -4.21 5.48 -6.01
N THR A 8 -3.89 6.13 -4.89
CA THR A 8 -4.87 6.83 -4.06
C THR A 8 -5.02 8.26 -4.60
N PRO A 9 -6.20 8.66 -5.12
CA PRO A 9 -6.41 10.03 -5.57
C PRO A 9 -6.38 11.02 -4.41
N HIS A 10 -5.81 12.20 -4.65
CA HIS A 10 -5.91 13.32 -3.72
C HIS A 10 -7.33 13.88 -3.66
N LEU A 11 -7.71 14.34 -2.47
CA LEU A 11 -8.91 15.15 -2.30
C LEU A 11 -8.71 16.53 -2.95
N PRO A 12 -9.79 17.21 -3.40
CA PRO A 12 -9.68 18.48 -4.10
C PRO A 12 -8.93 19.59 -3.34
N TRP A 13 -8.91 19.52 -2.01
CA TRP A 13 -8.27 20.48 -1.11
C TRP A 13 -7.04 19.91 -0.39
N SER A 14 -6.51 18.77 -0.84
CA SER A 14 -5.31 18.18 -0.22
C SER A 14 -4.11 19.12 -0.38
N PRO A 15 -3.45 19.53 0.71
CA PRO A 15 -2.16 20.21 0.59
C PRO A 15 -1.12 19.24 0.01
N GLY A 16 -0.16 19.76 -0.76
CA GLY A 16 0.98 18.99 -1.27
C GLY A 16 0.72 18.11 -2.49
N ALA A 17 -0.45 18.20 -3.12
CA ALA A 17 -0.71 17.52 -4.40
C ALA A 17 0.13 18.14 -5.53
N THR A 18 0.75 17.30 -6.35
CA THR A 18 1.58 17.72 -7.50
C THR A 18 0.88 17.38 -8.83
N PRO A 19 1.31 17.99 -9.96
CA PRO A 19 0.70 17.70 -11.27
C PRO A 19 0.78 16.23 -11.73
N ASP A 20 1.73 15.46 -11.20
CA ASP A 20 1.87 14.04 -11.53
C ASP A 20 0.88 13.14 -10.75
N ASP A 21 0.17 13.70 -9.76
CA ASP A 21 -0.78 12.99 -8.91
C ASP A 21 -2.16 12.84 -9.54
N ILE A 22 -2.88 11.81 -9.12
CA ILE A 22 -4.30 11.66 -9.49
C ILE A 22 -5.13 12.45 -8.50
N HIS A 23 -6.15 13.15 -8.98
CA HIS A 23 -7.08 13.92 -8.16
C HIS A 23 -8.50 13.41 -8.35
N GLN A 24 -9.27 13.40 -7.28
CA GLN A 24 -10.70 13.16 -7.34
C GLN A 24 -11.43 14.50 -7.21
N SER A 25 -12.39 14.76 -8.10
CA SER A 25 -13.08 16.05 -8.17
C SER A 25 -14.19 16.25 -7.14
N HIS A 26 -14.74 15.17 -6.58
CA HIS A 26 -15.94 15.19 -5.73
C HIS A 26 -15.98 14.02 -4.77
N LEU A 27 -16.65 14.16 -3.62
CA LEU A 27 -16.70 13.13 -2.56
C LEU A 27 -17.85 12.12 -2.69
N GLN A 28 -18.53 12.03 -3.83
CA GLN A 28 -19.75 11.22 -3.98
C GLN A 28 -19.55 9.75 -3.56
N ASN A 29 -18.35 9.21 -3.79
CA ASN A 29 -17.98 7.83 -3.44
C ASN A 29 -17.99 7.54 -1.93
N PHE A 30 -18.04 8.57 -1.07
CA PHE A 30 -18.01 8.46 0.39
C PHE A 30 -19.39 8.64 1.04
N ILE A 31 -20.40 9.13 0.31
CA ILE A 31 -21.71 9.44 0.89
C ILE A 31 -22.40 8.16 1.38
N GLY A 32 -22.89 8.19 2.62
CA GLY A 32 -23.58 7.06 3.26
C GLY A 32 -22.67 5.88 3.64
N LYS A 33 -21.35 6.05 3.56
CA LYS A 33 -20.36 5.02 3.93
C LYS A 33 -19.67 5.37 5.24
N GLN A 34 -19.25 4.34 5.98
CA GLN A 34 -18.30 4.52 7.08
C GLN A 34 -16.91 4.80 6.48
N ILE A 35 -16.31 5.90 6.94
CA ILE A 35 -15.00 6.35 6.48
C ILE A 35 -14.00 6.10 7.61
N VAL A 36 -12.91 5.40 7.30
CA VAL A 36 -11.75 5.24 8.18
C VAL A 36 -10.64 6.12 7.64
N VAL A 37 -10.08 6.97 8.49
CA VAL A 37 -8.97 7.86 8.15
C VAL A 37 -7.76 7.42 8.95
N THR A 38 -6.66 7.13 8.25
CA THR A 38 -5.39 6.74 8.85
C THR A 38 -4.33 7.79 8.51
N GLU A 39 -3.24 7.79 9.27
CA GLU A 39 -2.07 8.61 8.94
C GLU A 39 -1.44 8.12 7.63
N LYS A 40 -1.11 9.06 6.72
CA LYS A 40 -0.35 8.73 5.51
C LYS A 40 1.14 8.74 5.86
N MET A 41 1.76 7.56 5.84
CA MET A 41 3.21 7.45 5.95
C MET A 41 3.86 7.76 4.59
N ASP A 42 4.98 8.49 4.59
CA ASP A 42 5.70 8.84 3.37
C ASP A 42 6.94 7.94 3.20
N GLY A 43 6.67 6.73 2.74
CA GLY A 43 7.68 5.69 2.54
C GLY A 43 7.60 5.05 1.16
N GLU A 44 8.31 3.93 1.01
CA GLU A 44 8.24 3.13 -0.21
C GLU A 44 7.11 2.09 -0.12
N ASN A 45 6.13 2.23 -0.99
CA ASN A 45 5.05 1.25 -1.09
C ASN A 45 5.56 -0.13 -1.50
N THR A 46 5.26 -1.11 -0.65
CA THR A 46 5.68 -2.50 -0.78
C THR A 46 4.49 -3.44 -0.62
N THR A 47 4.41 -4.42 -1.52
CA THR A 47 3.44 -5.49 -1.48
C THR A 47 4.13 -6.78 -1.08
N PHE A 48 3.50 -7.49 -0.14
CA PHE A 48 4.01 -8.64 0.55
C PHE A 48 3.08 -9.83 0.32
N TYR A 49 3.62 -10.91 -0.21
CA TYR A 49 2.92 -12.15 -0.55
C TYR A 49 3.46 -13.29 0.32
N HIS A 50 2.81 -14.44 0.20
CA HIS A 50 3.24 -15.68 0.85
C HIS A 50 4.73 -16.00 0.59
N ASP A 51 5.16 -15.87 -0.67
CA ASP A 51 6.46 -16.31 -1.16
C ASP A 51 7.31 -15.20 -1.80
N TYR A 52 6.81 -13.96 -1.80
CA TYR A 52 7.43 -12.87 -2.56
C TYR A 52 7.13 -11.49 -1.99
N ILE A 53 8.00 -10.50 -2.28
CA ILE A 53 7.72 -9.08 -2.07
C ILE A 53 8.12 -8.27 -3.30
N HIS A 54 7.42 -7.15 -3.53
CA HIS A 54 7.90 -6.14 -4.47
C HIS A 54 7.54 -4.73 -4.02
N ALA A 55 8.41 -3.78 -4.38
CA ALA A 55 8.01 -2.38 -4.40
C ALA A 55 6.93 -2.16 -5.46
N ARG A 56 6.16 -1.07 -5.32
CA ARG A 56 5.14 -0.70 -6.30
C ARG A 56 5.70 -0.54 -7.72
N SER A 57 6.88 0.08 -7.83
CA SER A 57 7.65 0.10 -9.08
C SER A 57 8.48 -1.17 -9.18
N ILE A 58 8.13 -2.02 -10.15
CA ILE A 58 8.72 -3.35 -10.35
C ILE A 58 10.19 -3.24 -10.80
N ASP A 59 10.58 -2.14 -11.42
CA ASP A 59 11.95 -1.88 -11.93
C ASP A 59 12.82 -1.08 -10.94
N SER A 60 12.54 -1.17 -9.66
CA SER A 60 13.24 -0.36 -8.68
C SER A 60 14.54 -1.03 -8.22
N ARG A 61 15.65 -0.28 -8.29
CA ARG A 61 17.00 -0.74 -7.89
C ARG A 61 17.06 -1.13 -6.42
N PHE A 62 18.01 -1.98 -6.06
CA PHE A 62 18.23 -2.39 -4.68
C PHE A 62 18.46 -1.17 -3.77
N HIS A 63 17.80 -1.17 -2.61
CA HIS A 63 17.99 -0.19 -1.55
C HIS A 63 18.07 -0.91 -0.20
N VAL A 64 18.95 -0.45 0.71
CA VAL A 64 19.26 -1.13 1.97
C VAL A 64 18.05 -1.28 2.88
N SER A 65 17.11 -0.32 2.88
CA SER A 65 15.87 -0.40 3.66
C SER A 65 14.99 -1.60 3.29
N ARG A 66 15.14 -2.15 2.07
CA ARG A 66 14.40 -3.33 1.61
C ARG A 66 14.96 -4.64 2.13
N ALA A 67 16.23 -4.66 2.54
CA ALA A 67 16.86 -5.88 3.04
C ALA A 67 16.12 -6.39 4.28
N TRP A 68 15.68 -5.49 5.16
CA TRP A 68 14.89 -5.84 6.34
C TRP A 68 13.51 -6.41 5.96
N VAL A 69 12.76 -5.77 5.06
CA VAL A 69 11.43 -6.29 4.67
C VAL A 69 11.53 -7.62 3.94
N LYS A 70 12.61 -7.82 3.18
CA LYS A 70 12.91 -9.12 2.57
C LYS A 70 13.20 -10.20 3.62
N ALA A 71 13.93 -9.85 4.68
CA ALA A 71 14.16 -10.76 5.80
C ALA A 71 12.85 -11.08 6.53
N LEU A 72 12.02 -10.07 6.81
CA LEU A 72 10.69 -10.27 7.40
C LEU A 72 9.81 -11.19 6.54
N GLN A 73 9.87 -11.08 5.21
CA GLN A 73 9.13 -11.98 4.33
C GLN A 73 9.67 -13.39 4.32
N ALA A 74 10.99 -13.57 4.37
CA ALA A 74 11.57 -14.90 4.53
C ALA A 74 11.16 -15.53 5.88
N GLU A 75 11.04 -14.73 6.93
CA GLU A 75 10.70 -15.19 8.29
C GLU A 75 9.21 -15.47 8.48
N SER A 76 8.32 -14.67 7.91
CA SER A 76 6.89 -14.70 8.23
C SER A 76 5.96 -14.82 7.02
N GLY A 77 6.49 -14.75 5.80
CA GLY A 77 5.68 -14.79 4.57
C GLY A 77 4.79 -16.01 4.48
N TYR A 78 5.28 -17.17 4.92
CA TYR A 78 4.49 -18.41 4.88
C TYR A 78 3.20 -18.36 5.72
N LEU A 79 3.07 -17.42 6.66
CA LEU A 79 1.87 -17.22 7.46
C LEU A 79 0.75 -16.53 6.68
N ILE A 80 1.07 -15.85 5.58
CA ILE A 80 0.08 -15.18 4.74
C ILE A 80 -0.66 -16.25 3.92
N PRO A 81 -2.00 -16.34 3.98
CA PRO A 81 -2.74 -17.31 3.19
C PRO A 81 -2.46 -17.15 1.69
N LYS A 82 -2.44 -18.27 0.96
CA LYS A 82 -2.24 -18.24 -0.50
C LYS A 82 -3.35 -17.41 -1.17
N GLY A 83 -2.96 -16.56 -2.10
CA GLY A 83 -3.86 -15.62 -2.78
C GLY A 83 -4.04 -14.28 -2.07
N TRP A 84 -3.54 -14.14 -0.83
CA TRP A 84 -3.58 -12.88 -0.10
C TRP A 84 -2.31 -12.07 -0.38
N ARG A 85 -2.46 -10.75 -0.23
CA ARG A 85 -1.35 -9.80 -0.26
C ARG A 85 -1.54 -8.78 0.84
N ILE A 86 -0.45 -8.40 1.49
CA ILE A 86 -0.40 -7.31 2.46
C ILE A 86 0.32 -6.15 1.79
N CYS A 87 -0.24 -4.95 1.89
CA CYS A 87 0.34 -3.75 1.30
C CYS A 87 0.64 -2.75 2.41
N GLY A 88 1.80 -2.11 2.36
CA GLY A 88 2.19 -1.08 3.31
C GLY A 88 3.39 -0.29 2.82
N ASP A 89 3.80 0.72 3.59
CA ASP A 89 4.93 1.57 3.25
C ASP A 89 6.14 1.26 4.14
N ILE A 90 7.33 1.24 3.55
CA ILE A 90 8.61 1.08 4.26
C ILE A 90 9.22 2.45 4.48
N LEU A 91 9.52 2.79 5.73
CA LEU A 91 10.23 4.02 6.08
C LEU A 91 11.75 3.75 6.16
N PRO A 92 12.60 4.62 5.59
CA PRO A 92 14.04 4.40 5.55
C PRO A 92 14.76 4.64 6.90
N THR A 93 14.15 5.37 7.84
CA THR A 93 14.79 5.83 9.09
C THR A 93 14.20 5.26 10.37
N LEU A 94 13.13 4.48 10.30
CA LEU A 94 12.49 3.86 11.47
C LEU A 94 12.36 2.35 11.21
N GLN A 95 12.61 1.54 12.25
CA GLN A 95 12.15 0.15 12.26
C GLN A 95 10.67 0.11 11.84
N PRO A 96 10.25 -0.81 10.96
CA PRO A 96 9.01 -0.59 10.24
C PRO A 96 7.80 -0.66 11.14
N PHE A 97 7.10 0.46 11.24
CA PHE A 97 5.69 0.42 11.55
C PHE A 97 4.99 -0.14 10.32
N LEU A 98 4.54 -1.39 10.41
CA LEU A 98 3.42 -1.85 9.60
C LEU A 98 2.20 -1.04 10.05
N CYS A 99 2.00 0.13 9.45
CA CYS A 99 0.78 0.89 9.67
C CYS A 99 -0.37 0.12 9.00
N ASP A 100 -1.30 -0.32 9.84
CA ASP A 100 -2.67 -0.72 9.60
C ASP A 100 -2.98 -1.53 8.33
N VAL A 101 -3.12 -2.81 8.60
CA VAL A 101 -4.08 -3.76 8.04
C VAL A 101 -5.22 -3.10 7.24
N TRP A 102 -5.08 -3.14 5.91
CA TRP A 102 -6.19 -3.02 4.98
C TRP A 102 -7.09 -4.26 5.11
N LEU A 103 -8.08 -4.26 6.01
CA LEU A 103 -9.08 -5.34 6.07
C LEU A 103 -10.50 -4.97 5.64
N GLU A 104 -10.88 -3.70 5.42
CA GLU A 104 -12.29 -3.40 5.13
C GLU A 104 -12.60 -2.66 3.82
N TRP A 105 -11.65 -2.00 3.15
CA TRP A 105 -11.97 -1.22 1.94
C TRP A 105 -11.46 -1.77 0.60
N GLN A 106 -10.52 -2.72 0.58
CA GLN A 106 -10.15 -3.42 -0.66
C GLN A 106 -10.99 -4.67 -0.95
N TRP A 107 -11.84 -5.12 -0.01
CA TRP A 107 -12.68 -6.31 -0.23
C TRP A 107 -13.81 -6.09 -1.26
N GLN A 108 -14.30 -4.87 -1.44
CA GLN A 108 -15.40 -4.60 -2.39
C GLN A 108 -14.94 -4.18 -3.80
N ASN A 109 -13.72 -3.67 -3.99
CA ASN A 109 -13.26 -3.22 -5.31
C ASN A 109 -12.29 -4.19 -6.01
N LEU A 110 -11.95 -5.33 -5.39
CA LEU A 110 -11.16 -6.39 -6.04
C LEU A 110 -12.01 -7.47 -6.74
N LEU A 111 -13.34 -7.38 -6.62
CA LEU A 111 -14.27 -8.23 -7.37
C LEU A 111 -14.83 -7.55 -8.62
N ASP A 112 -14.65 -6.24 -8.77
CA ASP A 112 -15.22 -5.44 -9.87
C ASP A 112 -14.16 -4.69 -10.71
N CYS A 113 -12.93 -5.21 -10.82
CA CYS A 113 -11.89 -4.72 -11.75
C CYS A 113 -11.20 -5.88 -12.48
#